data_AF-A0A9P5TQ12-F1
#
_entry.id   AF-A0A9P5TQ12-F1
#
_cell.length_a   1.000
_cell.length_b   1.000
_cell.length_c   1.000
_cell.angle_alpha   90.00
_cell.angle_beta   90.00
_cell.angle_gamma   90.00
#
_symmetry.space_group_name_H-M   'P 1'
#
loop_
_entity.id
_entity.type
_entity.pdbx_description
1 polymer ?
#
loop_
_entity_poly.entity_id
_entity_poly.type
_entity_poly.pdbx_seq_one_letter_code
_entity_poly.pdbx_strand_id
1 'polypeptide(L)'
;MLQTPVEEAASPSLAFHPSSHGDSYPLTPSSRPQRAIRRPFRFPSYPRIVTLQRRNGHEESYCRSLLLAGHGFPMWKPSGNLAMPVEYLTKGVNIGDVGVIDNDGFFRCYFNVFLPRDHPIHRGFVPREFQPIEPPLCADEVVYKQQYFKPGHIVASKGVVIKRHSENPLDISFTSTEPEGGILILPAGASREDLVSTDRFHEYVRKNGPHWYQYINHYSYTTHPNGCLFLVTGYDKARDWAIASFPYRSGNTEDKLDLRYKWKPEYRPPWIDPGTAETDFFAPSRKIHDHYKEENQCVFLRGLRISLTQQSWQNTLPYMEEAKRHYSFILSTPSSLQTRLHTVLVFLRLRLSEKRAVGVVKGANQV
;
A
#
# COMPACT_ATOMS: atom_id res chain seq x y z
N MET A 1 -15.03 -59.23 -43.43
CA MET A 1 -14.32 -57.99 -43.03
C MET A 1 -13.89 -58.22 -41.57
N LEU A 2 -12.66 -58.72 -41.35
CA LEU A 2 -11.46 -57.93 -41.00
C LEU A 2 -11.68 -57.17 -39.68
N GLN A 3 -11.20 -57.56 -38.48
CA GLN A 3 -10.07 -58.42 -38.03
C GLN A 3 -8.67 -57.77 -38.05
N THR A 4 -7.92 -57.97 -36.94
CA THR A 4 -6.69 -57.29 -36.43
C THR A 4 -5.37 -57.76 -37.10
N PRO A 5 -4.20 -57.06 -36.96
CA PRO A 5 -3.27 -57.09 -35.79
C PRO A 5 -2.71 -55.67 -35.44
N VAL A 6 -1.80 -55.35 -34.49
CA VAL A 6 -0.93 -56.05 -33.48
C VAL A 6 0.52 -56.47 -33.88
N GLU A 7 1.52 -55.60 -33.59
CA GLU A 7 2.98 -55.87 -33.42
C GLU A 7 3.54 -54.80 -32.43
N GLU A 8 4.33 -55.07 -31.37
CA GLU A 8 5.74 -55.57 -31.26
C GLU A 8 6.81 -54.57 -31.78
N ALA A 9 8.02 -54.39 -31.23
CA ALA A 9 8.73 -54.88 -30.01
C ALA A 9 9.79 -53.79 -29.61
N ALA A 10 10.66 -53.83 -28.57
CA ALA A 10 11.01 -54.77 -27.49
C ALA A 10 11.69 -53.99 -26.30
N SER A 11 12.29 -54.70 -25.32
CA SER A 11 13.33 -54.20 -24.37
C SER A 11 14.68 -54.92 -24.67
N PRO A 12 15.87 -54.47 -24.21
CA PRO A 12 16.32 -54.64 -22.81
C PRO A 12 17.13 -53.42 -22.25
N SER A 13 17.09 -53.00 -20.98
CA SER A 13 17.38 -53.66 -19.70
C SER A 13 18.78 -54.28 -19.55
N LEU A 14 19.68 -53.61 -18.83
CA LEU A 14 20.57 -54.23 -17.82
C LEU A 14 21.35 -53.17 -17.03
N ALA A 15 21.24 -53.21 -15.71
CA ALA A 15 22.15 -52.55 -14.78
C ALA A 15 23.09 -53.60 -14.17
N PHE A 16 24.31 -53.22 -13.76
CA PHE A 16 24.86 -53.44 -12.40
C PHE A 16 26.34 -52.97 -12.28
N HIS A 17 26.64 -52.46 -11.09
CA HIS A 17 27.89 -51.99 -10.44
C HIS A 17 29.15 -52.91 -10.48
N PRO A 18 30.30 -52.60 -9.82
CA PRO A 18 31.04 -51.32 -9.56
C PRO A 18 32.60 -51.43 -9.68
N SER A 19 33.39 -50.38 -9.35
CA SER A 19 34.52 -50.38 -8.35
C SER A 19 35.78 -49.48 -8.64
N SER A 20 36.09 -48.62 -7.64
CA SER A 20 37.37 -48.14 -7.02
C SER A 20 38.72 -47.81 -7.74
N HIS A 21 39.43 -46.84 -7.13
CA HIS A 21 40.86 -46.39 -7.29
C HIS A 21 41.21 -45.52 -8.52
N GLY A 22 42.06 -44.48 -8.47
CA GLY A 22 42.74 -43.75 -7.37
C GLY A 22 43.97 -42.97 -7.91
N ASP A 23 44.27 -41.74 -7.44
CA ASP A 23 45.63 -41.10 -7.40
C ASP A 23 45.61 -39.60 -7.00
N SER A 24 46.78 -38.99 -6.69
CA SER A 24 46.88 -37.81 -5.80
C SER A 24 48.13 -36.88 -5.96
N TYR A 25 48.01 -35.64 -5.40
CA TYR A 25 49.05 -34.61 -5.10
C TYR A 25 49.56 -33.67 -6.23
N PRO A 26 50.21 -32.51 -5.93
CA PRO A 26 50.36 -31.74 -4.65
C PRO A 26 49.98 -30.23 -4.73
N LEU A 27 50.12 -29.50 -3.60
CA LEU A 27 49.94 -28.03 -3.45
C LEU A 27 51.25 -27.31 -3.13
N THR A 28 51.41 -26.03 -3.53
CA THR A 28 52.33 -25.06 -2.88
C THR A 28 51.74 -23.62 -2.81
N PRO A 29 52.18 -22.75 -1.87
CA PRO A 29 51.49 -21.49 -1.55
C PRO A 29 52.34 -20.20 -1.74
N SER A 30 51.72 -19.02 -1.84
CA SER A 30 52.19 -17.79 -1.15
C SER A 30 51.27 -16.55 -1.29
N SER A 31 51.51 -15.57 -0.40
CA SER A 31 51.10 -14.16 -0.43
C SER A 31 49.64 -13.79 -0.06
N ARG A 32 49.49 -13.12 1.11
CA ARG A 32 48.33 -12.31 1.49
C ARG A 32 48.72 -10.82 1.43
N PRO A 33 48.06 -9.98 0.62
CA PRO A 33 48.13 -8.52 0.76
C PRO A 33 47.15 -7.99 1.83
N GLN A 34 47.46 -6.82 2.38
CA GLN A 34 46.73 -6.21 3.49
C GLN A 34 45.33 -5.68 3.12
N ARG A 35 44.49 -5.53 4.16
CA ARG A 35 43.04 -5.36 4.08
C ARG A 35 42.64 -3.91 3.79
N ALA A 36 42.50 -3.54 2.51
CA ALA A 36 41.90 -2.26 2.13
C ALA A 36 40.42 -2.17 2.57
N ILE A 37 40.06 -1.09 3.25
CA ILE A 37 38.72 -0.86 3.82
C ILE A 37 37.70 -0.66 2.70
N ARG A 38 36.87 -1.67 2.43
CA ARG A 38 35.79 -1.58 1.44
C ARG A 38 34.63 -0.74 1.98
N ARG A 39 34.28 0.36 1.28
CA ARG A 39 33.01 1.06 1.46
C ARG A 39 31.86 0.13 1.04
N PRO A 40 30.74 0.05 1.80
CA PRO A 40 29.64 -0.85 1.47
C PRO A 40 28.79 -0.31 0.30
N PHE A 41 28.29 -1.24 -0.52
CA PHE A 41 27.34 -0.94 -1.60
C PHE A 41 26.00 -0.44 -1.00
N ARG A 42 25.51 0.70 -1.48
CA ARG A 42 24.21 1.26 -1.08
C ARG A 42 23.09 0.53 -1.83
N PHE A 43 22.12 0.01 -1.09
CA PHE A 43 20.84 -0.45 -1.63
C PHE A 43 19.80 0.67 -1.38
N PRO A 44 18.92 0.99 -2.36
CA PRO A 44 17.91 2.02 -2.17
C PRO A 44 16.96 1.61 -1.04
N SER A 45 16.93 2.41 0.02
CA SER A 45 16.16 2.20 1.25
C SER A 45 14.82 2.92 1.25
N TYR A 46 14.47 3.58 0.13
CA TYR A 46 13.28 4.42 -0.04
C TYR A 46 12.31 3.79 -1.06
N PRO A 47 11.00 4.11 -0.98
CA PRO A 47 9.99 3.67 -1.96
C PRO A 47 10.28 4.19 -3.38
N ARG A 48 9.73 3.52 -4.41
CA ARG A 48 9.84 3.91 -5.84
C ARG A 48 8.56 4.62 -6.34
N ILE A 49 8.48 4.91 -7.66
CA ILE A 49 7.44 5.75 -8.31
C ILE A 49 6.60 4.97 -9.37
N VAL A 50 5.27 5.15 -9.41
CA VAL A 50 4.33 4.72 -10.46
C VAL A 50 4.26 5.80 -11.51
N THR A 51 4.59 5.43 -12.73
CA THR A 51 4.18 6.15 -13.93
C THR A 51 2.86 5.58 -14.46
N LEU A 52 2.16 6.36 -15.27
CA LEU A 52 0.85 6.12 -15.92
C LEU A 52 0.72 4.83 -16.78
N GLN A 53 1.68 3.91 -16.74
CA GLN A 53 1.84 2.81 -17.72
C GLN A 53 1.36 1.43 -17.23
N ARG A 54 0.61 1.33 -16.13
CA ARG A 54 -0.01 0.07 -15.69
C ARG A 54 -1.52 0.12 -15.79
N ARG A 55 -2.13 -1.07 -15.95
CA ARG A 55 -3.52 -1.30 -15.56
C ARG A 55 -3.57 -1.17 -14.03
N ASN A 56 -4.13 -0.07 -13.54
CA ASN A 56 -4.27 0.22 -12.12
C ASN A 56 -5.59 -0.37 -11.60
N GLY A 57 -5.66 -0.69 -10.31
CA GLY A 57 -6.94 -0.97 -9.63
C GLY A 57 -7.85 0.26 -9.59
N HIS A 58 -9.12 0.07 -9.20
CA HIS A 58 -10.04 1.19 -8.98
C HIS A 58 -9.58 2.04 -7.79
N GLU A 59 -9.06 1.37 -6.75
CA GLU A 59 -8.44 1.92 -5.55
C GLU A 59 -7.25 2.84 -5.91
N GLU A 60 -6.31 2.31 -6.71
CA GLU A 60 -5.11 3.02 -7.13
C GLU A 60 -5.45 4.20 -8.04
N SER A 61 -6.42 4.02 -8.94
CA SER A 61 -6.86 5.05 -9.89
C SER A 61 -7.53 6.21 -9.16
N TYR A 62 -8.44 5.93 -8.22
CA TYR A 62 -9.05 6.92 -7.35
C TYR A 62 -8.00 7.67 -6.54
N CYS A 63 -7.16 6.91 -5.83
CA CYS A 63 -6.19 7.50 -4.91
C CYS A 63 -5.19 8.40 -5.64
N ARG A 64 -4.65 7.93 -6.77
CA ARG A 64 -3.70 8.70 -7.59
C ARG A 64 -4.33 9.92 -8.22
N SER A 65 -5.57 9.82 -8.68
CA SER A 65 -6.25 10.90 -9.40
C SER A 65 -6.72 12.03 -8.49
N LEU A 66 -7.16 11.71 -7.26
CA LEU A 66 -7.56 12.71 -6.27
C LEU A 66 -6.42 13.24 -5.37
N LEU A 67 -5.27 12.56 -5.30
CA LEU A 67 -4.09 13.07 -4.58
C LEU A 67 -3.65 14.45 -5.07
N LEU A 68 -3.81 14.73 -6.37
CA LEU A 68 -3.47 15.99 -7.01
C LEU A 68 -4.40 17.16 -6.62
N ALA A 69 -5.54 16.89 -5.94
CA ALA A 69 -6.39 17.93 -5.39
C ALA A 69 -5.79 18.62 -4.14
N GLY A 70 -4.68 18.10 -3.59
CA GLY A 70 -3.93 18.77 -2.52
C GLY A 70 -4.54 18.67 -1.12
N HIS A 71 -5.61 17.90 -0.94
CA HIS A 71 -6.29 17.75 0.36
C HIS A 71 -5.62 16.72 1.30
N GLY A 72 -4.66 15.95 0.81
CA GLY A 72 -4.04 14.83 1.51
C GLY A 72 -4.12 13.55 0.69
N PHE A 73 -3.87 12.41 1.32
CA PHE A 73 -4.12 11.10 0.73
C PHE A 73 -5.64 10.83 0.72
N PRO A 74 -6.30 10.75 -0.44
CA PRO A 74 -7.72 10.37 -0.53
C PRO A 74 -7.95 8.92 -0.08
N MET A 75 -9.02 8.68 0.66
CA MET A 75 -9.37 7.34 1.18
C MET A 75 -10.40 6.65 0.28
N TRP A 76 -10.10 5.43 -0.18
CA TRP A 76 -11.06 4.61 -0.93
C TRP A 76 -12.08 3.92 -0.01
N LYS A 77 -11.74 3.70 1.27
CA LYS A 77 -12.67 3.17 2.28
C LYS A 77 -12.80 4.10 3.49
N PRO A 78 -13.53 5.23 3.39
CA PRO A 78 -13.66 6.22 4.46
C PRO A 78 -14.28 5.69 5.77
N SER A 79 -15.14 4.66 5.71
CA SER A 79 -15.76 4.02 6.89
C SER A 79 -14.76 3.31 7.80
N GLY A 80 -13.58 3.00 7.28
CA GLY A 80 -12.55 2.27 8.02
C GLY A 80 -12.85 0.79 8.25
N ASN A 81 -12.03 0.16 9.09
CA ASN A 81 -12.18 -1.23 9.49
C ASN A 81 -13.22 -1.37 10.60
N LEU A 82 -14.39 -1.90 10.26
CA LEU A 82 -15.50 -2.16 11.18
C LEU A 82 -15.16 -3.18 12.29
N ALA A 83 -14.01 -3.86 12.21
CA ALA A 83 -13.49 -4.71 13.28
C ALA A 83 -12.62 -3.95 14.29
N MET A 84 -12.61 -2.61 14.36
CA MET A 84 -11.96 -1.82 15.43
C MET A 84 -12.85 -1.70 16.70
N PRO A 85 -12.32 -1.24 17.86
CA PRO A 85 -13.12 -1.01 19.07
C PRO A 85 -14.16 0.10 18.88
N VAL A 86 -15.23 0.09 19.67
CA VAL A 86 -16.32 1.08 19.56
C VAL A 86 -15.82 2.51 19.80
N GLU A 87 -14.82 2.69 20.67
CA GLU A 87 -14.15 3.95 20.99
C GLU A 87 -13.39 4.53 19.79
N TYR A 88 -12.96 3.67 18.86
CA TYR A 88 -12.33 4.07 17.60
C TYR A 88 -13.39 4.26 16.50
N LEU A 89 -14.34 3.32 16.36
CA LEU A 89 -15.42 3.39 15.36
C LEU A 89 -16.27 4.66 15.51
N THR A 90 -16.55 5.09 16.74
CA THR A 90 -17.30 6.32 17.04
C THR A 90 -16.58 7.61 16.60
N LYS A 91 -15.24 7.61 16.52
CA LYS A 91 -14.42 8.78 16.19
C LYS A 91 -13.83 8.76 14.78
N GLY A 92 -13.64 7.58 14.20
CA GLY A 92 -12.83 7.39 13.00
C GLY A 92 -11.34 7.61 13.27
N VAL A 93 -10.59 7.88 12.22
CA VAL A 93 -9.14 8.20 12.27
C VAL A 93 -8.88 9.50 13.03
N ASN A 94 -7.86 9.58 13.88
CA ASN A 94 -7.55 10.75 14.70
C ASN A 94 -6.08 11.20 14.57
N ILE A 95 -5.79 12.46 14.95
CA ILE A 95 -4.43 12.98 15.01
C ILE A 95 -3.65 12.15 16.04
N GLY A 96 -2.42 11.76 15.69
CA GLY A 96 -1.58 10.88 16.48
C GLY A 96 -1.73 9.38 16.17
N ASP A 97 -2.69 8.97 15.33
CA ASP A 97 -2.80 7.56 14.93
C ASP A 97 -1.56 7.12 14.13
N VAL A 98 -0.98 5.97 14.48
CA VAL A 98 0.08 5.29 13.75
C VAL A 98 -0.51 4.07 13.06
N GLY A 99 -0.38 4.01 11.74
CA GLY A 99 -0.97 2.98 10.93
C GLY A 99 -0.23 2.70 9.64
N VAL A 100 -0.84 1.87 8.80
CA VAL A 100 -0.48 1.67 7.40
C VAL A 100 -1.72 1.88 6.53
N ILE A 101 -1.51 2.41 5.33
CA ILE A 101 -2.52 2.36 4.28
C ILE A 101 -2.31 1.05 3.54
N ASP A 102 -3.30 0.16 3.54
CA ASP A 102 -3.22 -1.13 2.86
C ASP A 102 -3.70 -1.06 1.40
N ASN A 103 -3.56 -2.18 0.70
CA ASN A 103 -3.78 -2.28 -0.75
C ASN A 103 -5.23 -1.98 -1.14
N ASP A 104 -6.18 -2.21 -0.22
CA ASP A 104 -7.62 -2.00 -0.39
C ASP A 104 -8.00 -0.52 -0.14
N GLY A 105 -7.02 0.35 0.11
CA GLY A 105 -7.20 1.77 0.32
C GLY A 105 -7.80 2.13 1.69
N PHE A 106 -7.59 1.27 2.70
CA PHE A 106 -7.97 1.51 4.09
C PHE A 106 -6.77 1.90 4.96
N PHE A 107 -6.96 2.81 5.92
CA PHE A 107 -5.95 3.19 6.93
C PHE A 107 -6.07 2.34 8.20
N ARG A 108 -5.23 1.31 8.29
CA ARG A 108 -5.11 0.40 9.43
C ARG A 108 -4.30 1.03 10.56
N CYS A 109 -4.99 1.68 11.49
CA CYS A 109 -4.42 2.12 12.76
C CYS A 109 -4.02 0.93 13.65
N TYR A 110 -2.84 1.02 14.28
CA TYR A 110 -2.38 0.10 15.32
C TYR A 110 -2.51 0.72 16.72
N PHE A 111 -2.10 1.98 16.86
CA PHE A 111 -2.13 2.72 18.12
C PHE A 111 -2.13 4.23 17.90
N ASN A 112 -2.46 5.02 18.93
CA ASN A 112 -2.36 6.48 18.89
C ASN A 112 -1.30 6.96 19.88
N VAL A 113 -0.39 7.83 19.41
CA VAL A 113 0.78 8.29 20.19
C VAL A 113 0.43 9.19 21.38
N PHE A 114 -0.78 9.74 21.46
CA PHE A 114 -1.23 10.57 22.58
C PHE A 114 -2.04 9.81 23.64
N LEU A 115 -2.43 8.57 23.36
CA LEU A 115 -3.29 7.81 24.27
C LEU A 115 -2.45 6.92 25.19
N PRO A 116 -2.88 6.71 26.45
CA PRO A 116 -2.17 5.86 27.39
C PRO A 116 -2.09 4.42 26.86
N ARG A 117 -1.08 3.69 27.31
CA ARG A 117 -0.72 2.35 26.82
C ARG A 117 -1.92 1.38 26.77
N ASP A 118 -2.70 1.41 27.83
CA ASP A 118 -3.86 0.57 28.14
C ASP A 118 -5.18 1.08 27.51
N HIS A 119 -5.15 2.17 26.75
CA HIS A 119 -6.35 2.71 26.11
C HIS A 119 -7.04 1.67 25.21
N PRO A 120 -8.39 1.51 25.28
CA PRO A 120 -9.11 0.43 24.59
C PRO A 120 -8.84 0.28 23.09
N ILE A 121 -8.61 1.40 22.37
CA ILE A 121 -8.31 1.35 20.93
C ILE A 121 -7.05 0.53 20.60
N HIS A 122 -6.08 0.48 21.51
CA HIS A 122 -4.84 -0.27 21.34
C HIS A 122 -5.05 -1.78 21.41
N ARG A 123 -6.04 -2.26 22.19
CA ARG A 123 -6.30 -3.70 22.42
C ARG A 123 -5.07 -4.49 22.90
N GLY A 124 -4.13 -3.82 23.58
CA GLY A 124 -2.83 -4.38 23.96
C GLY A 124 -1.78 -4.40 22.82
N PHE A 125 -2.10 -3.95 21.61
CA PHE A 125 -1.19 -3.90 20.46
C PHE A 125 -0.32 -2.64 20.41
N VAL A 126 0.50 -2.43 21.44
CA VAL A 126 1.53 -1.39 21.50
C VAL A 126 2.92 -1.96 21.80
N PRO A 127 4.01 -1.32 21.32
CA PRO A 127 5.38 -1.70 21.66
C PRO A 127 5.61 -1.88 23.16
N ARG A 128 6.53 -2.79 23.55
CA ARG A 128 6.79 -3.07 24.98
C ARG A 128 7.16 -1.81 25.78
N GLU A 129 7.91 -0.89 25.17
CA GLU A 129 8.37 0.36 25.79
C GLU A 129 7.54 1.58 25.35
N PHE A 130 6.33 1.37 24.81
CA PHE A 130 5.44 2.46 24.43
C PHE A 130 5.12 3.37 25.63
N GLN A 131 5.43 4.65 25.44
CA GLN A 131 5.08 5.79 26.29
C GLN A 131 4.40 6.82 25.38
N PRO A 132 3.30 7.48 25.80
CA PRO A 132 2.69 8.54 25.02
C PRO A 132 3.65 9.71 24.73
N ILE A 133 3.31 10.55 23.76
CA ILE A 133 3.91 11.88 23.61
C ILE A 133 3.47 12.74 24.79
N GLU A 134 4.44 13.39 25.41
CA GLU A 134 4.24 14.40 26.45
C GLU A 134 4.64 15.80 25.91
N PRO A 135 3.91 16.87 26.24
CA PRO A 135 2.60 16.85 26.92
C PRO A 135 1.52 16.15 26.05
N PRO A 136 0.31 15.91 26.56
CA PRO A 136 -0.80 15.42 25.74
C PRO A 136 -1.14 16.36 24.57
N LEU A 137 -2.04 15.94 23.67
CA LEU A 137 -2.53 16.81 22.60
C LEU A 137 -3.46 17.89 23.18
N CYS A 138 -3.07 19.16 23.02
CA CYS A 138 -3.89 20.29 23.43
C CYS A 138 -4.70 20.87 22.26
N ALA A 139 -5.80 21.55 22.56
CA ALA A 139 -6.76 22.03 21.56
C ALA A 139 -6.25 23.23 20.74
N ASP A 140 -5.31 24.01 21.28
CA ASP A 140 -4.62 25.11 20.59
C ASP A 140 -3.63 24.62 19.53
N GLU A 141 -3.19 23.36 19.62
CA GLU A 141 -2.35 22.72 18.62
C GLU A 141 -3.13 22.22 17.39
N VAL A 142 -4.47 22.29 17.39
CA VAL A 142 -5.33 21.76 16.32
C VAL A 142 -6.19 22.85 15.69
N VAL A 143 -6.05 23.04 14.37
CA VAL A 143 -6.93 23.91 13.59
C VAL A 143 -8.15 23.13 13.14
N TYR A 144 -9.29 23.36 13.79
CA TYR A 144 -10.59 22.82 13.36
C TYR A 144 -11.32 23.76 12.38
N LYS A 145 -11.88 23.20 11.32
CA LYS A 145 -12.73 23.89 10.33
C LYS A 145 -13.96 23.03 10.03
N GLN A 146 -15.05 23.27 10.76
CA GLN A 146 -16.29 22.49 10.69
C GLN A 146 -16.87 22.33 9.27
N GLN A 147 -16.84 23.39 8.46
CA GLN A 147 -17.36 23.35 7.09
C GLN A 147 -16.26 23.74 6.09
N TYR A 148 -15.17 22.97 6.11
CA TYR A 148 -14.07 23.13 5.16
C TYR A 148 -14.53 22.81 3.74
N PHE A 149 -15.22 21.68 3.56
CA PHE A 149 -16.03 21.41 2.39
C PHE A 149 -17.49 21.74 2.69
N LYS A 150 -18.15 22.47 1.80
CA LYS A 150 -19.58 22.80 1.92
C LYS A 150 -20.48 21.61 1.53
N PRO A 151 -21.75 21.59 1.96
CA PRO A 151 -22.74 20.64 1.44
C PRO A 151 -22.76 20.63 -0.09
N GLY A 152 -22.88 19.44 -0.66
CA GLY A 152 -22.82 19.20 -2.11
C GLY A 152 -21.47 19.48 -2.76
N HIS A 153 -20.37 19.55 -2.01
CA HIS A 153 -19.04 19.71 -2.60
C HIS A 153 -18.61 18.44 -3.36
N ILE A 154 -17.80 18.61 -4.41
CA ILE A 154 -17.31 17.53 -5.26
C ILE A 154 -15.82 17.73 -5.48
N VAL A 155 -15.02 16.72 -5.18
CA VAL A 155 -13.61 16.66 -5.57
C VAL A 155 -13.50 15.65 -6.71
N ALA A 156 -13.12 16.11 -7.90
CA ALA A 156 -13.02 15.28 -9.10
C ALA A 156 -11.64 15.45 -9.75
N SER A 157 -11.17 14.41 -10.42
CA SER A 157 -9.91 14.45 -11.15
C SER A 157 -9.97 15.35 -12.38
N LYS A 158 -8.79 15.77 -12.88
CA LYS A 158 -8.65 16.49 -14.15
C LYS A 158 -9.45 15.79 -15.25
N GLY A 159 -10.10 16.57 -16.11
CA GLY A 159 -10.86 16.08 -17.26
C GLY A 159 -12.27 15.60 -16.96
N VAL A 160 -12.65 15.43 -15.69
CA VAL A 160 -14.05 15.18 -15.32
C VAL A 160 -14.87 16.45 -15.49
N VAL A 161 -15.89 16.38 -16.34
CA VAL A 161 -16.89 17.42 -16.56
C VAL A 161 -18.09 17.13 -15.67
N ILE A 162 -18.51 18.12 -14.88
CA ILE A 162 -19.59 18.02 -13.91
C ILE A 162 -20.79 18.82 -14.41
N LYS A 163 -21.94 18.16 -14.60
CA LYS A 163 -23.22 18.81 -14.91
C LYS A 163 -24.19 18.65 -13.73
N ARG A 164 -24.45 19.74 -13.01
CA ARG A 164 -25.48 19.78 -11.96
C ARG A 164 -26.86 19.96 -12.59
N HIS A 165 -27.81 19.11 -12.22
CA HIS A 165 -29.21 19.20 -12.62
C HIS A 165 -30.09 19.73 -11.48
N SER A 166 -29.72 19.48 -10.22
CA SER A 166 -30.39 19.98 -9.03
C SER A 166 -29.42 20.03 -7.84
N GLU A 167 -29.60 21.02 -6.96
CA GLU A 167 -28.88 21.15 -5.68
C GLU A 167 -29.62 20.44 -4.53
N ASN A 168 -30.96 20.40 -4.55
CA ASN A 168 -31.76 19.81 -3.48
C ASN A 168 -33.03 19.10 -4.03
N PRO A 169 -33.07 17.75 -4.05
CA PRO A 169 -31.96 16.84 -3.74
C PRO A 169 -30.83 16.98 -4.78
N LEU A 170 -29.61 16.67 -4.37
CA LEU A 170 -28.42 16.78 -5.22
C LEU A 170 -28.49 15.77 -6.38
N ASP A 171 -28.47 16.25 -7.63
CA ASP A 171 -28.58 15.44 -8.86
C ASP A 171 -27.53 15.94 -9.86
N ILE A 172 -26.56 15.08 -10.21
CA ILE A 172 -25.33 15.44 -10.92
C ILE A 172 -25.00 14.34 -11.95
N SER A 173 -24.67 14.73 -13.18
CA SER A 173 -24.00 13.84 -14.15
C SER A 173 -22.52 14.17 -14.28
N PHE A 174 -21.73 13.14 -14.54
CA PHE A 174 -20.29 13.19 -14.72
C PHE A 174 -19.93 12.57 -16.07
N THR A 175 -19.13 13.28 -16.86
CA THR A 175 -18.41 12.69 -17.99
C THR A 175 -16.92 12.97 -17.87
N SER A 176 -16.08 12.32 -18.67
CA SER A 176 -14.62 12.53 -18.63
C SER A 176 -14.02 12.63 -20.02
N THR A 177 -13.08 13.57 -20.20
CA THR A 177 -12.18 13.64 -21.36
C THR A 177 -10.88 12.85 -21.15
N GLU A 178 -10.56 12.49 -19.90
CA GLU A 178 -9.39 11.69 -19.53
C GLU A 178 -9.81 10.23 -19.35
N PRO A 179 -8.96 9.24 -19.70
CA PRO A 179 -9.31 7.82 -19.70
C PRO A 179 -9.13 7.12 -18.34
N GLU A 180 -8.72 7.85 -17.31
CA GLU A 180 -8.65 7.40 -15.92
C GLU A 180 -9.02 8.57 -14.99
N GLY A 181 -9.70 8.29 -13.89
CA GLY A 181 -10.04 9.31 -12.92
C GLY A 181 -10.75 8.81 -11.68
N GLY A 182 -11.03 9.77 -10.79
CA GLY A 182 -11.72 9.56 -9.52
C GLY A 182 -12.64 10.72 -9.20
N ILE A 183 -13.73 10.43 -8.49
CA ILE A 183 -14.74 11.39 -8.06
C ILE A 183 -15.08 11.09 -6.60
N LEU A 184 -15.13 12.13 -5.77
CA LEU A 184 -15.65 12.13 -4.41
C LEU A 184 -16.74 13.19 -4.31
N ILE A 185 -17.91 12.80 -3.82
CA ILE A 185 -19.05 13.68 -3.53
C ILE A 185 -19.27 13.71 -2.02
N LEU A 186 -19.49 14.90 -1.48
CA LEU A 186 -19.71 15.18 -0.06
C LEU A 186 -21.07 15.86 0.12
N PRO A 187 -22.18 15.11 0.22
CA PRO A 187 -23.52 15.70 0.20
C PRO A 187 -23.81 16.63 1.39
N ALA A 188 -23.44 16.25 2.62
CA ALA A 188 -23.49 17.14 3.79
C ALA A 188 -22.23 18.02 3.95
N GLY A 189 -21.22 17.83 3.12
CA GLY A 189 -19.91 18.48 3.24
C GLY A 189 -18.95 17.66 4.12
N ALA A 190 -17.94 18.33 4.65
CA ALA A 190 -16.97 17.73 5.57
C ALA A 190 -16.17 18.78 6.34
N SER A 191 -15.83 18.45 7.59
CA SER A 191 -14.88 19.19 8.40
C SER A 191 -13.43 18.81 8.09
N ARG A 192 -12.52 19.64 8.60
CA ARG A 192 -11.07 19.46 8.55
C ARG A 192 -10.47 19.71 9.93
N GLU A 193 -9.57 18.82 10.34
CA GLU A 193 -8.64 19.03 11.46
C GLU A 193 -7.20 18.89 10.97
N ASP A 194 -6.33 19.81 11.38
CA ASP A 194 -4.91 19.82 11.06
C ASP A 194 -4.10 20.25 12.30
N LEU A 195 -3.02 19.53 12.60
CA LEU A 195 -2.05 19.89 13.64
C LEU A 195 -1.20 21.10 13.19
N VAL A 196 -1.02 22.08 14.07
CA VAL A 196 -0.31 23.35 13.81
C VAL A 196 1.20 23.15 13.59
N SER A 197 1.84 22.28 14.38
CA SER A 197 3.26 21.92 14.24
C SER A 197 3.47 20.41 14.39
N THR A 198 4.40 19.86 13.60
CA THR A 198 4.82 18.46 13.67
C THR A 198 6.15 18.24 14.41
N ASP A 199 6.70 19.25 15.09
CA ASP A 199 8.07 19.20 15.64
C ASP A 199 8.26 18.05 16.64
N ARG A 200 7.38 17.94 17.64
CA ARG A 200 7.41 16.83 18.62
C ARG A 200 7.12 15.46 17.99
N PHE A 201 6.37 15.41 16.88
CA PHE A 201 6.23 14.18 16.10
C PHE A 201 7.55 13.77 15.45
N HIS A 202 8.31 14.69 14.87
CA HIS A 202 9.61 14.36 14.28
C HIS A 202 10.61 13.84 15.32
N GLU A 203 10.63 14.39 16.53
CA GLU A 203 11.48 13.87 17.61
C GLU A 203 11.02 12.49 18.08
N TYR A 204 9.73 12.35 18.39
CA TYR A 204 9.17 11.10 18.91
C TYR A 204 9.24 9.95 17.88
N VAL A 205 9.00 10.23 16.59
CA VAL A 205 9.21 9.27 15.50
C VAL A 205 10.68 8.89 15.34
N ARG A 206 11.60 9.86 15.47
CA ARG A 206 13.06 9.58 15.39
C ARG A 206 13.52 8.61 16.49
N LYS A 207 12.97 8.74 17.70
CA LYS A 207 13.24 7.85 18.84
C LYS A 207 12.61 6.47 18.68
N ASN A 208 11.35 6.40 18.25
CA ASN A 208 10.54 5.18 18.36
C ASN A 208 10.30 4.42 17.02
N GLY A 209 10.48 5.07 15.87
CA GLY A 209 10.18 4.50 14.54
C GLY A 209 10.82 3.13 14.26
N PRO A 210 12.09 2.87 14.63
CA PRO A 210 12.69 1.53 14.56
C PRO A 210 11.90 0.49 15.35
N HIS A 211 11.55 0.79 16.60
CA HIS A 211 10.80 -0.14 17.46
C HIS A 211 9.38 -0.37 16.94
N TRP A 212 8.75 0.62 16.31
CA TRP A 212 7.45 0.43 15.63
C TRP A 212 7.56 -0.51 14.45
N TYR A 213 8.60 -0.37 13.65
CA TYR A 213 8.86 -1.27 12.52
C TYR A 213 9.13 -2.70 12.95
N GLN A 214 9.91 -2.92 14.02
CA GLN A 214 10.05 -4.22 14.66
C GLN A 214 8.71 -4.77 15.13
N TYR A 215 7.99 -4.00 15.95
CA TYR A 215 6.75 -4.43 16.58
C TYR A 215 5.68 -4.82 15.56
N ILE A 216 5.40 -3.93 14.61
CA ILE A 216 4.35 -4.13 13.59
C ILE A 216 4.70 -5.29 12.65
N ASN A 217 5.98 -5.50 12.28
CA ASN A 217 6.39 -6.64 11.47
C ASN A 217 6.48 -7.97 12.24
N HIS A 218 6.69 -7.95 13.56
CA HIS A 218 6.82 -9.17 14.35
C HIS A 218 5.45 -9.77 14.72
N TYR A 219 4.43 -8.93 14.93
CA TYR A 219 3.07 -9.36 15.28
C TYR A 219 2.11 -9.44 14.10
N SER A 220 2.42 -8.83 12.95
CA SER A 220 1.57 -8.92 11.76
C SER A 220 1.90 -10.17 10.93
N TYR A 221 0.88 -10.89 10.48
CA TYR A 221 1.00 -11.92 9.44
C TYR A 221 1.44 -11.36 8.06
N THR A 222 1.57 -10.03 7.95
CA THR A 222 1.96 -9.33 6.71
C THR A 222 3.20 -8.49 6.99
N THR A 223 4.24 -8.65 6.16
CA THR A 223 5.44 -7.81 6.22
C THR A 223 5.15 -6.41 5.68
N HIS A 224 5.42 -5.40 6.49
CA HIS A 224 5.23 -3.98 6.23
C HIS A 224 6.55 -3.32 5.80
N PRO A 225 6.67 -2.79 4.56
CA PRO A 225 7.93 -2.31 4.00
C PRO A 225 8.36 -0.93 4.54
N ASN A 226 9.63 -0.59 4.35
CA ASN A 226 10.15 0.73 4.76
C ASN A 226 9.42 1.87 4.02
N GLY A 227 9.04 2.93 4.73
CA GLY A 227 8.25 4.04 4.20
C GLY A 227 6.72 3.85 4.21
N CYS A 228 6.19 2.69 4.63
CA CYS A 228 4.73 2.47 4.70
C CYS A 228 4.06 2.95 5.99
N LEU A 229 4.80 3.08 7.11
CA LEU A 229 4.22 3.54 8.36
C LEU A 229 3.85 5.02 8.22
N PHE A 230 2.66 5.35 8.72
CA PHE A 230 2.04 6.65 8.58
C PHE A 230 1.57 7.14 9.96
N LEU A 231 2.02 8.33 10.37
CA LEU A 231 1.59 9.01 11.58
C LEU A 231 0.67 10.18 11.20
N VAL A 232 -0.59 10.13 11.61
CA VAL A 232 -1.63 11.09 11.22
C VAL A 232 -1.41 12.45 11.90
N THR A 233 -1.35 13.51 11.08
CA THR A 233 -1.26 14.92 11.52
C THR A 233 -2.51 15.72 11.19
N GLY A 234 -3.44 15.16 10.41
CA GLY A 234 -4.70 15.81 10.06
C GLY A 234 -5.58 14.93 9.19
N TYR A 235 -6.84 15.28 9.06
CA TYR A 235 -7.83 14.56 8.27
C TYR A 235 -8.98 15.47 7.83
N ASP A 236 -9.71 15.04 6.80
CA ASP A 236 -11.02 15.57 6.47
C ASP A 236 -12.06 14.48 6.75
N LYS A 237 -13.10 14.82 7.53
CA LYS A 237 -14.14 13.88 7.93
C LYS A 237 -15.50 14.32 7.40
N ALA A 238 -16.20 13.38 6.78
CA ALA A 238 -17.55 13.56 6.27
C ALA A 238 -18.56 12.76 7.13
N ARG A 239 -19.83 13.15 7.09
CA ARG A 239 -20.94 12.35 7.62
C ARG A 239 -21.46 11.37 6.57
N ASP A 240 -21.53 11.83 5.33
CA ASP A 240 -21.92 11.06 4.16
C ASP A 240 -20.94 11.33 3.00
N TRP A 241 -20.76 10.33 2.15
CA TRP A 241 -19.85 10.39 1.03
C TRP A 241 -20.32 9.45 -0.07
N ALA A 242 -19.92 9.74 -1.30
CA ALA A 242 -20.02 8.81 -2.42
C ALA A 242 -18.78 8.94 -3.29
N ILE A 243 -18.22 7.81 -3.73
CA ILE A 243 -17.01 7.76 -4.56
C ILE A 243 -17.27 6.99 -5.85
N ALA A 244 -16.54 7.37 -6.89
CA ALA A 244 -16.47 6.63 -8.14
C ALA A 244 -15.03 6.62 -8.68
N SER A 245 -14.66 5.54 -9.35
CA SER A 245 -13.33 5.36 -9.95
C SER A 245 -13.38 4.58 -11.24
N PHE A 246 -12.80 5.16 -12.30
CA PHE A 246 -12.71 4.55 -13.61
C PHE A 246 -11.22 4.40 -13.99
N PRO A 247 -10.66 3.17 -14.03
CA PRO A 247 -9.26 2.92 -14.32
C PRO A 247 -8.98 2.92 -15.83
N TYR A 248 -7.75 3.23 -16.23
CA TYR A 248 -7.33 3.16 -17.63
C TYR A 248 -7.47 1.74 -18.22
N ARG A 249 -8.30 1.60 -19.27
CA ARG A 249 -8.51 0.34 -20.01
C ARG A 249 -7.85 0.40 -21.40
N SER A 250 -6.66 -0.19 -21.51
CA SER A 250 -5.94 -0.30 -22.78
C SER A 250 -6.76 -1.02 -23.85
N GLY A 251 -7.03 -0.34 -24.97
CA GLY A 251 -7.75 -0.90 -26.12
C GLY A 251 -9.24 -0.59 -26.17
N ASN A 252 -9.80 0.12 -25.19
CA ASN A 252 -11.16 0.65 -25.29
C ASN A 252 -11.16 2.17 -25.11
N THR A 253 -11.04 2.91 -26.22
CA THR A 253 -11.00 4.38 -26.24
C THR A 253 -12.38 5.01 -26.42
N GLU A 254 -13.43 4.21 -26.59
CA GLU A 254 -14.82 4.66 -26.74
C GLU A 254 -15.60 4.65 -25.42
N ASP A 255 -15.13 3.91 -24.40
CA ASP A 255 -15.64 3.94 -23.02
C ASP A 255 -15.41 5.32 -22.37
N LYS A 256 -16.27 6.28 -22.69
CA LYS A 256 -16.36 7.54 -21.96
C LYS A 256 -17.07 7.27 -20.63
N LEU A 257 -16.59 7.91 -19.57
CA LEU A 257 -17.39 8.03 -18.35
C LEU A 257 -18.72 8.70 -18.72
N ASP A 258 -19.82 8.05 -18.41
CA ASP A 258 -21.14 8.64 -18.23
C ASP A 258 -21.73 8.02 -16.97
N LEU A 259 -21.87 8.82 -15.93
CA LEU A 259 -22.22 8.38 -14.58
C LEU A 259 -23.14 9.43 -13.96
N ARG A 260 -24.23 9.01 -13.33
CA ARG A 260 -25.13 9.93 -12.62
C ARG A 260 -25.21 9.62 -11.14
N TYR A 261 -25.03 10.66 -10.33
CA TYR A 261 -25.32 10.66 -8.91
C TYR A 261 -26.66 11.33 -8.66
N LYS A 262 -27.54 10.68 -7.91
CA LYS A 262 -28.75 11.29 -7.37
C LYS A 262 -28.89 10.95 -5.90
N TRP A 263 -28.78 11.96 -5.04
CA TRP A 263 -28.95 11.78 -3.60
C TRP A 263 -30.31 11.18 -3.28
N LYS A 264 -30.33 10.24 -2.33
CA LYS A 264 -31.53 9.57 -1.84
C LYS A 264 -31.44 9.47 -0.31
N PRO A 265 -32.56 9.61 0.41
CA PRO A 265 -32.60 9.37 1.85
C PRO A 265 -32.38 7.87 2.15
N GLU A 266 -32.26 7.54 3.45
CA GLU A 266 -32.25 6.15 3.96
C GLU A 266 -31.10 5.27 3.42
N TYR A 267 -29.99 5.87 3.00
CA TYR A 267 -28.83 5.16 2.45
C TYR A 267 -29.17 4.27 1.23
N ARG A 268 -30.15 4.68 0.43
CA ARG A 268 -30.48 4.00 -0.84
C ARG A 268 -29.39 4.29 -1.88
N PRO A 269 -28.99 3.30 -2.72
CA PRO A 269 -27.92 3.48 -3.72
C PRO A 269 -28.12 4.74 -4.59
N PRO A 270 -27.21 5.73 -4.52
CA PRO A 270 -27.40 7.03 -5.18
C PRO A 270 -26.85 7.05 -6.60
N TRP A 271 -25.92 6.16 -6.93
CA TRP A 271 -25.35 6.01 -8.27
C TRP A 271 -26.35 5.35 -9.22
N ILE A 272 -26.35 5.82 -10.46
CA ILE A 272 -27.18 5.36 -11.57
C ILE A 272 -26.25 5.13 -12.77
N ASP A 273 -26.40 3.96 -13.39
CA ASP A 273 -25.71 3.52 -14.62
C ASP A 273 -24.18 3.75 -14.60
N PRO A 274 -23.41 3.15 -13.66
CA PRO A 274 -21.98 3.44 -13.51
C PRO A 274 -21.07 2.91 -14.62
N GLY A 275 -21.61 2.14 -15.57
CA GLY A 275 -20.87 1.61 -16.71
C GLY A 275 -19.65 0.78 -16.30
N THR A 276 -18.46 1.31 -16.54
CA THR A 276 -17.17 0.68 -16.22
C THR A 276 -16.49 1.23 -14.96
N ALA A 277 -17.10 2.22 -14.29
CA ALA A 277 -16.63 2.76 -13.02
C ALA A 277 -17.05 1.86 -11.85
N GLU A 278 -16.13 1.67 -10.90
CA GLU A 278 -16.47 1.12 -9.58
C GLU A 278 -16.96 2.28 -8.71
N THR A 279 -18.06 2.06 -7.99
CA THR A 279 -18.69 3.10 -7.17
C THR A 279 -19.01 2.58 -5.77
N ASP A 280 -18.81 3.41 -4.76
CA ASP A 280 -19.18 3.12 -3.38
C ASP A 280 -19.84 4.35 -2.75
N PHE A 281 -20.53 4.18 -1.63
CA PHE A 281 -21.18 5.27 -0.90
C PHE A 281 -21.40 4.92 0.57
N PHE A 282 -21.59 5.94 1.40
CA PHE A 282 -21.85 5.72 2.82
C PHE A 282 -23.19 5.01 3.06
N ALA A 283 -23.11 3.78 3.56
CA ALA A 283 -24.21 3.06 4.18
C ALA A 283 -23.74 2.48 5.53
N PRO A 284 -24.38 2.83 6.67
CA PRO A 284 -23.95 2.34 7.97
C PRO A 284 -24.26 0.86 8.15
N SER A 285 -23.31 0.11 8.71
CA SER A 285 -23.56 -1.27 9.13
C SER A 285 -24.58 -1.30 10.27
N ARG A 286 -25.56 -2.23 10.19
CA ARG A 286 -26.59 -2.45 11.22
C ARG A 286 -26.04 -2.60 12.65
N LYS A 287 -24.80 -3.08 12.81
CA LYS A 287 -24.16 -3.27 14.13
C LYS A 287 -23.64 -1.98 14.78
N ILE A 288 -23.54 -0.89 14.04
CA ILE A 288 -22.82 0.33 14.46
C ILE A 288 -23.71 1.58 14.29
N HIS A 289 -24.92 1.44 13.74
CA HIS A 289 -25.83 2.54 13.41
C HIS A 289 -26.01 3.55 14.55
N ASP A 290 -26.24 3.05 15.77
CA ASP A 290 -26.49 3.86 16.99
C ASP A 290 -25.22 4.55 17.55
N HIS A 291 -24.04 4.25 17.00
CA HIS A 291 -22.74 4.75 17.44
C HIS A 291 -22.09 5.73 16.46
N TYR A 292 -22.69 5.97 15.29
CA TYR A 292 -22.23 7.01 14.38
C TYR A 292 -22.60 8.41 14.91
N LYS A 293 -21.65 9.05 15.60
CA LYS A 293 -21.68 10.51 15.80
C LYS A 293 -21.44 11.23 14.47
N GLU A 294 -21.73 12.53 14.45
CA GLU A 294 -21.54 13.35 13.25
C GLU A 294 -20.06 13.35 12.83
N GLU A 295 -19.84 13.15 11.53
CA GLU A 295 -18.54 13.21 10.84
C GLU A 295 -17.41 12.32 11.40
N ASN A 296 -17.51 11.00 11.21
CA ASN A 296 -16.41 10.05 11.49
C ASN A 296 -15.80 9.38 10.24
N GLN A 297 -16.29 9.71 9.03
CA GLN A 297 -15.84 9.07 7.77
C GLN A 297 -14.62 9.81 7.21
N CYS A 298 -13.43 9.23 7.32
CA CYS A 298 -12.18 9.90 6.91
C CYS A 298 -12.04 9.87 5.38
N VAL A 299 -12.28 10.99 4.69
CA VAL A 299 -12.23 11.07 3.21
C VAL A 299 -10.87 11.50 2.66
N PHE A 300 -10.12 12.31 3.42
CA PHE A 300 -8.71 12.62 3.15
C PHE A 300 -7.88 12.50 4.43
N LEU A 301 -6.64 12.03 4.28
CA LEU A 301 -5.71 11.78 5.38
C LEU A 301 -4.38 12.52 5.18
N ARG A 302 -3.87 13.18 6.21
CA ARG A 302 -2.59 13.91 6.20
C ARG A 302 -1.71 13.44 7.34
N GLY A 303 -0.40 13.42 7.12
CA GLY A 303 0.52 12.80 8.06
C GLY A 303 1.93 12.60 7.54
N LEU A 304 2.78 12.14 8.45
CA LEU A 304 4.19 11.84 8.20
C LEU A 304 4.33 10.39 7.76
N ARG A 305 4.94 10.14 6.59
CA ARG A 305 5.45 8.80 6.24
C ARG A 305 6.81 8.58 6.90
N ILE A 306 6.96 7.43 7.54
CA ILE A 306 8.12 7.08 8.35
C ILE A 306 8.99 6.11 7.57
N SER A 307 10.23 6.52 7.28
CA SER A 307 11.23 5.67 6.62
C SER A 307 12.53 5.68 7.42
N LEU A 308 13.10 4.49 7.66
CA LEU A 308 14.41 4.31 8.27
C LEU A 308 15.51 4.44 7.21
N THR A 309 16.71 4.86 7.62
CA THR A 309 17.91 4.75 6.75
C THR A 309 18.24 3.29 6.49
N GLN A 310 18.98 2.97 5.40
CA GLN A 310 19.36 1.58 5.10
C GLN A 310 19.99 0.86 6.31
N GLN A 311 20.89 1.53 7.02
CA GLN A 311 21.57 0.99 8.20
C GLN A 311 20.59 0.77 9.36
N SER A 312 19.73 1.75 9.65
CA SER A 312 18.70 1.61 10.68
C SER A 312 17.73 0.48 10.35
N TRP A 313 17.25 0.38 9.10
CA TRP A 313 16.39 -0.70 8.62
C TRP A 313 17.02 -2.09 8.78
N GLN A 314 18.28 -2.26 8.36
CA GLN A 314 19.01 -3.52 8.49
C GLN A 314 19.21 -3.94 9.95
N ASN A 315 19.53 -2.98 10.83
CA ASN A 315 19.64 -3.24 12.27
C ASN A 315 18.27 -3.52 12.93
N THR A 316 17.19 -2.97 12.36
CA THR A 316 15.81 -3.10 12.88
C THR A 316 15.23 -4.48 12.53
N LEU A 317 15.42 -4.96 11.30
CA LEU A 317 14.87 -6.24 10.81
C LEU A 317 15.97 -7.19 10.27
N PRO A 318 16.99 -7.57 11.07
CA PRO A 318 18.17 -8.30 10.60
C PRO A 318 17.90 -9.73 10.13
N TYR A 319 16.84 -10.39 10.64
CA TYR A 319 16.55 -11.81 10.37
C TYR A 319 15.55 -12.06 9.21
N MET A 320 15.05 -11.01 8.56
CA MET A 320 14.03 -11.11 7.50
C MET A 320 14.64 -11.38 6.10
N GLU A 321 15.80 -12.04 6.00
CA GLU A 321 16.53 -12.20 4.73
C GLU A 321 15.91 -13.26 3.78
N GLU A 322 15.33 -14.34 4.30
CA GLU A 322 14.88 -15.48 3.48
C GLU A 322 13.46 -15.33 2.92
N ALA A 323 12.61 -14.54 3.59
CA ALA A 323 11.24 -14.27 3.16
C ALA A 323 11.21 -13.27 2.00
N LYS A 324 11.57 -13.74 0.79
CA LYS A 324 11.32 -13.14 -0.54
C LYS A 324 11.20 -11.61 -0.51
N ARG A 325 12.32 -10.89 -0.63
CA ARG A 325 12.42 -9.43 -0.86
C ARG A 325 11.80 -8.99 -2.19
N HIS A 326 10.49 -9.16 -2.31
CA HIS A 326 9.63 -8.61 -3.34
C HIS A 326 8.69 -7.60 -2.67
N TYR A 327 7.94 -6.91 -3.53
CA TYR A 327 6.93 -5.92 -3.19
C TYR A 327 7.45 -4.52 -2.83
N SER A 328 6.53 -3.63 -3.11
CA SER A 328 6.66 -2.21 -3.34
C SER A 328 5.22 -1.74 -3.31
N PHE A 329 4.93 -0.61 -2.69
CA PHE A 329 3.94 0.24 -3.33
C PHE A 329 4.66 1.22 -4.22
N ILE A 330 4.09 1.33 -5.42
CA ILE A 330 4.43 2.33 -6.40
C ILE A 330 5.78 2.01 -7.17
N LEU A 331 5.91 0.78 -7.73
CA LEU A 331 6.73 0.29 -8.89
C LEU A 331 8.27 0.42 -9.06
N SER A 332 8.92 -0.74 -9.30
CA SER A 332 9.36 -1.19 -10.65
C SER A 332 9.98 -2.62 -10.62
N THR A 333 9.63 -3.55 -11.52
CA THR A 333 10.37 -4.81 -11.81
C THR A 333 10.09 -5.28 -13.27
N PRO A 334 10.61 -6.40 -13.83
CA PRO A 334 11.26 -6.42 -15.15
C PRO A 334 10.32 -6.89 -16.28
N SER A 335 10.82 -7.00 -17.52
CA SER A 335 9.99 -7.44 -18.66
C SER A 335 9.52 -8.88 -18.54
N SER A 336 8.40 -9.23 -19.20
CA SER A 336 7.86 -10.59 -19.23
C SER A 336 8.87 -11.64 -19.74
N LEU A 337 9.75 -11.23 -20.66
CA LEU A 337 10.84 -12.04 -21.18
C LEU A 337 11.90 -12.32 -20.10
N GLN A 338 12.24 -11.32 -19.28
CA GLN A 338 13.16 -11.48 -18.14
C GLN A 338 12.58 -12.36 -17.03
N THR A 339 11.29 -12.27 -16.71
CA THR A 339 10.65 -13.16 -15.73
C THR A 339 10.63 -14.61 -16.21
N ARG A 340 10.31 -14.85 -17.49
CA ARG A 340 10.37 -16.21 -18.08
C ARG A 340 11.79 -16.76 -18.09
N LEU A 341 12.78 -15.95 -18.49
CA LEU A 341 14.21 -16.32 -18.39
C LEU A 341 14.61 -16.68 -16.96
N HIS A 342 14.17 -15.90 -15.96
CA HIS A 342 14.55 -16.16 -14.56
C HIS A 342 13.95 -17.47 -14.04
N THR A 343 12.68 -17.73 -14.31
CA THR A 343 12.02 -19.01 -13.95
C THR A 343 12.68 -20.20 -14.66
N VAL A 344 12.98 -20.09 -15.95
CA VAL A 344 13.64 -21.16 -16.73
C VAL A 344 15.08 -21.40 -16.26
N LEU A 345 15.86 -20.34 -15.98
CA LEU A 345 17.24 -20.47 -15.48
C LEU A 345 17.33 -21.03 -14.06
N VAL A 346 16.32 -20.78 -13.22
CA VAL A 346 16.19 -21.40 -11.89
C VAL A 346 15.77 -22.87 -12.01
N PHE A 347 14.78 -23.17 -12.85
CA PHE A 347 14.27 -24.53 -13.06
C PHE A 347 15.34 -25.46 -13.65
N LEU A 348 16.08 -25.00 -14.66
CA LEU A 348 17.16 -25.76 -15.30
C LEU A 348 18.46 -25.80 -14.49
N ARG A 349 18.53 -25.14 -13.31
CA ARG A 349 19.77 -24.90 -12.54
C ARG A 349 20.92 -24.28 -13.37
N LEU A 350 20.59 -23.61 -14.48
CA LEU A 350 21.55 -22.96 -15.39
C LEU A 350 21.98 -21.56 -14.94
N ARG A 351 21.44 -21.07 -13.80
CA ARG A 351 22.14 -20.03 -13.03
C ARG A 351 23.54 -20.55 -12.69
N LEU A 352 24.55 -19.99 -13.33
CA LEU A 352 25.95 -20.19 -12.95
C LEU A 352 26.06 -20.00 -11.43
N SER A 353 26.47 -21.04 -10.70
CA SER A 353 26.71 -20.91 -9.27
C SER A 353 27.69 -19.75 -9.03
N GLU A 354 27.61 -19.07 -7.89
CA GLU A 354 28.37 -17.83 -7.67
C GLU A 354 29.87 -18.01 -7.96
N LYS A 355 30.43 -19.19 -7.66
CA LYS A 355 31.81 -19.58 -8.01
C LYS A 355 32.11 -19.50 -9.52
N ARG A 356 31.16 -19.90 -10.38
CA ARG A 356 31.28 -19.87 -11.86
C ARG A 356 30.96 -18.49 -12.43
N ALA A 357 30.00 -17.75 -11.87
CA ALA A 357 29.72 -16.36 -12.24
C ALA A 357 30.92 -15.43 -11.94
N VAL A 358 31.58 -15.63 -10.79
CA VAL A 358 32.85 -14.97 -10.42
C VAL A 358 33.99 -15.35 -11.37
N GLY A 359 33.94 -16.53 -12.01
CA GLY A 359 34.89 -16.94 -13.05
C GLY A 359 34.70 -16.16 -14.37
N VAL A 360 33.46 -16.03 -14.86
CA VAL A 360 33.18 -15.32 -16.12
C VAL A 360 33.51 -13.82 -16.02
N VAL A 361 33.19 -13.17 -14.90
CA VAL A 361 33.55 -11.75 -14.66
C VAL A 361 35.07 -11.55 -14.55
N LYS A 362 35.85 -12.58 -14.21
CA LYS A 362 37.31 -12.54 -14.22
C LYS A 362 37.93 -12.81 -15.60
N GLY A 363 37.20 -13.43 -16.52
CA GLY A 363 37.70 -13.76 -17.87
C GLY A 363 37.47 -12.66 -18.92
N ALA A 364 36.55 -11.72 -18.68
CA ALA A 364 36.12 -10.73 -19.67
C ALA A 364 36.91 -9.40 -19.65
N ASN A 365 38.08 -9.34 -19.00
CA ASN A 365 38.92 -8.13 -18.92
C ASN A 365 40.43 -8.42 -19.12
N GLN A 366 40.73 -9.45 -19.93
CA GLN A 366 41.90 -9.56 -20.81
C GLN A 366 41.36 -10.31 -22.04
N VAL A 367 41.29 -9.77 -23.25
CA VAL A 367 42.08 -8.68 -23.90
C VAL A 367 41.21 -7.48 -24.25
#